data_AF-A0A9E4FIM3-F1
#
_entry.id   AF-A0A9E4FIM3-F1
#
_cell.length_a   1.000
_cell.length_b   1.000
_cell.length_c   1.000
_cell.angle_alpha   90.00
_cell.angle_beta   90.00
_cell.angle_gamma   90.00
#
_symmetry.space_group_name_H-M   'P 1'
#
loop_
_entity.id
_entity.type
_entity.pdbx_description
1 polymer ?
#
loop_
_entity_poly.entity_id
_entity_poly.type
_entity_poly.pdbx_seq_one_letter_code
_entity_poly.pdbx_strand_id
1 'polypeptide(L)'
;MYPQEVAEVVIVELIANSLDAGANRISIDYNPTQKTLIVSDNGRGMDAAQFDQYHDFAAGLKTRGTGIGFAGVGAKVSFNIADRVITETIGHRFSGGSDWYMQSNTKLVWDEILPTHLSDGATRVEVRFRHDITSSYTTRQDLVTLLQRNYLPLLDADFLELYERLGIYSNTFRFII
;
A
#
# COMPACT_ATOMS: atom_id res chain seq x y z
N MET A 1 15.87 5.17 -12.00
CA MET A 1 16.14 3.78 -11.59
C MET A 1 16.19 3.80 -10.08
N TYR A 2 15.26 3.12 -9.40
CA TYR A 2 15.26 3.10 -7.93
C TYR A 2 16.53 2.38 -7.45
N PRO A 3 17.32 2.94 -6.51
CA PRO A 3 18.46 2.25 -5.92
C PRO A 3 18.03 1.12 -4.95
N GLN A 4 16.72 0.96 -4.74
CA GLN A 4 16.09 0.00 -3.83
C GLN A 4 15.45 -1.14 -4.62
N GLU A 5 15.36 -2.31 -3.98
CA GLU A 5 14.68 -3.46 -4.54
C GLU A 5 13.18 -3.15 -4.77
N VAL A 6 12.62 -3.63 -5.88
CA VAL A 6 11.23 -3.32 -6.27
C VAL A 6 10.22 -3.73 -5.19
N ALA A 7 10.44 -4.83 -4.47
CA ALA A 7 9.56 -5.25 -3.38
C ALA A 7 9.53 -4.23 -2.22
N GLU A 8 10.67 -3.62 -1.88
CA GLU A 8 10.74 -2.57 -0.87
C GLU A 8 9.98 -1.31 -1.32
N VAL A 9 10.06 -0.97 -2.62
CA VAL A 9 9.31 0.16 -3.18
C VAL A 9 7.80 -0.10 -3.04
N VAL A 10 7.34 -1.32 -3.28
CA VAL A 10 5.91 -1.68 -3.14
C VAL A 10 5.42 -1.40 -1.72
N ILE A 11 6.09 -1.91 -0.68
CA ILE A 11 5.66 -1.68 0.71
C ILE A 11 5.72 -0.20 1.09
N VAL A 12 6.78 0.53 0.68
CA VAL A 12 6.90 1.97 0.95
C VAL A 12 5.74 2.73 0.33
N GLU A 13 5.40 2.44 -0.92
CA GLU A 13 4.31 3.12 -1.62
C GLU A 13 2.92 2.77 -1.07
N LEU A 14 2.70 1.52 -0.63
CA LEU A 14 1.46 1.14 0.04
C LEU A 14 1.29 1.89 1.37
N ILE A 15 2.36 2.03 2.16
CA ILE A 15 2.35 2.83 3.39
C ILE A 15 2.05 4.30 3.07
N ALA A 16 2.67 4.87 2.03
CA ALA A 16 2.42 6.25 1.62
C ALA A 16 0.93 6.48 1.27
N ASN A 17 0.30 5.55 0.53
CA ASN A 17 -1.12 5.62 0.22
C ASN A 17 -1.99 5.57 1.49
N SER A 18 -1.65 4.72 2.45
CA SER A 18 -2.35 4.64 3.73
C SER A 18 -2.21 5.94 4.54
N LEU A 19 -1.03 6.57 4.53
CA LEU A 19 -0.80 7.88 5.16
C LEU A 19 -1.62 8.99 4.49
N ASP A 20 -1.67 9.04 3.16
CA ASP A 20 -2.49 10.00 2.39
C ASP A 20 -4.00 9.80 2.67
N ALA A 21 -4.41 8.55 2.90
CA ALA A 21 -5.77 8.21 3.34
C ALA A 21 -6.06 8.65 4.80
N GLY A 22 -5.07 9.17 5.53
CA GLY A 22 -5.18 9.64 6.90
C GLY A 22 -5.23 8.51 7.93
N ALA A 23 -4.66 7.35 7.62
CA ALA A 23 -4.62 6.23 8.55
C ALA A 23 -3.79 6.57 9.79
N ASN A 24 -4.25 6.12 10.96
CA ASN A 24 -3.44 6.11 12.18
C ASN A 24 -3.01 4.69 12.59
N ARG A 25 -3.47 3.67 11.89
CA ARG A 25 -3.06 2.28 12.05
C ARG A 25 -2.80 1.69 10.69
N ILE A 26 -1.59 1.19 10.48
CA ILE A 26 -1.20 0.47 9.27
C ILE A 26 -0.68 -0.90 9.69
N SER A 27 -1.37 -1.95 9.27
CA SER A 27 -0.97 -3.33 9.48
C SER A 27 -0.21 -3.85 8.25
N ILE A 28 0.90 -4.52 8.47
CA ILE A 28 1.80 -5.06 7.45
C ILE A 28 2.08 -6.51 7.81
N ASP A 29 1.66 -7.43 6.96
CA ASP A 29 1.95 -8.85 7.09
C ASP A 29 2.68 -9.35 5.85
N TYR A 30 3.74 -10.14 6.05
CA TYR A 30 4.45 -10.79 4.95
C TYR A 30 4.67 -12.27 5.25
N ASN A 31 4.13 -13.12 4.37
CA ASN A 31 4.36 -14.56 4.42
C ASN A 31 5.44 -14.93 3.39
N PRO A 32 6.69 -15.24 3.80
CA PRO A 32 7.77 -15.57 2.88
C PRO A 32 7.56 -16.91 2.14
N THR A 33 6.80 -17.85 2.73
CA THR A 33 6.48 -19.14 2.12
C THR A 33 5.49 -18.97 0.98
N GLN A 34 4.45 -18.14 1.18
CA GLN A 34 3.44 -17.85 0.16
C GLN A 34 3.85 -16.69 -0.77
N LYS A 35 4.91 -15.95 -0.43
CA LYS A 35 5.35 -14.72 -1.08
C LYS A 35 4.23 -13.69 -1.20
N THR A 36 3.48 -13.55 -0.12
CA THR A 36 2.31 -12.66 -0.04
C THR A 36 2.58 -11.54 0.94
N LEU A 37 2.50 -10.29 0.46
CA LEU A 37 2.48 -9.08 1.28
C LEU A 37 1.04 -8.61 1.41
N ILE A 38 0.59 -8.31 2.63
CA ILE A 38 -0.69 -7.68 2.91
C ILE A 38 -0.41 -6.38 3.66
N VAL A 39 -0.89 -5.27 3.12
CA VAL A 39 -0.92 -3.97 3.82
C VAL A 39 -2.37 -3.57 3.99
N SER A 40 -2.79 -3.28 5.21
CA SER A 40 -4.13 -2.77 5.50
C SER A 40 -4.08 -1.57 6.42
N ASP A 41 -5.02 -0.65 6.24
CA ASP A 41 -5.07 0.58 7.01
C ASP A 41 -6.48 0.94 7.44
N ASN A 42 -6.59 1.84 8.40
CA ASN A 42 -7.85 2.36 8.90
C ASN A 42 -8.11 3.82 8.49
N GLY A 43 -7.61 4.22 7.31
CA GLY A 43 -7.84 5.55 6.75
C GLY A 43 -9.29 5.77 6.32
N ARG A 44 -9.50 6.68 5.36
CA ARG A 44 -10.84 7.02 4.87
C ARG A 44 -11.41 6.04 3.83
N GLY A 45 -10.59 5.13 3.29
CA GLY A 45 -10.94 4.33 2.13
C GLY A 45 -11.07 5.19 0.88
N MET A 46 -11.52 4.57 -0.23
CA MET A 46 -11.79 5.27 -1.49
C MET A 46 -13.28 5.51 -1.68
N ASP A 47 -13.62 6.62 -2.35
CA ASP A 47 -14.90 6.72 -3.04
C ASP A 47 -14.85 6.06 -4.43
N ALA A 48 -16.00 6.00 -5.11
CA ALA A 48 -16.09 5.37 -6.43
C ALA A 48 -15.17 6.03 -7.48
N ALA A 49 -15.03 7.35 -7.46
CA ALA A 49 -14.19 8.06 -8.44
C ALA A 49 -12.70 7.83 -8.18
N GLN A 50 -12.28 7.80 -6.92
CA GLN A 50 -10.93 7.44 -6.51
C GLN A 50 -10.61 5.99 -6.86
N PHE A 51 -11.57 5.08 -6.65
CA PHE A 51 -11.43 3.67 -7.00
C PHE A 51 -11.29 3.47 -8.51
N ASP A 52 -12.12 4.12 -9.33
CA ASP A 52 -12.00 4.11 -10.79
C ASP A 52 -10.65 4.70 -11.24
N GLN A 53 -10.22 5.80 -10.64
CA GLN A 53 -8.93 6.44 -10.95
C GLN A 53 -7.74 5.56 -10.53
N TYR A 54 -7.86 4.82 -9.44
CA TYR A 54 -6.84 3.86 -9.00
C TYR A 54 -6.57 2.81 -10.09
N HIS A 55 -7.61 2.41 -10.84
CA HIS A 55 -7.52 1.47 -11.96
C HIS A 55 -7.06 2.07 -13.29
N ASP A 56 -7.14 3.40 -13.45
CA ASP A 56 -6.63 4.06 -14.65
C ASP A 56 -5.09 4.06 -14.66
N PHE A 57 -4.50 3.15 -15.43
CA PHE A 57 -3.05 3.02 -15.62
C PHE A 57 -2.39 4.27 -16.23
N ALA A 58 -3.14 5.08 -16.99
CA ALA A 58 -2.64 6.29 -17.63
C ALA A 58 -2.75 7.54 -16.73
N ALA A 59 -3.60 7.53 -15.71
CA ALA A 59 -3.77 8.65 -14.78
C ALA A 59 -2.50 8.96 -13.97
N GLY A 60 -1.67 7.94 -13.66
CA GLY A 60 -0.43 8.06 -12.87
C GLY A 60 0.77 8.65 -13.62
N LEU A 61 0.64 9.01 -14.90
CA LEU A 61 1.68 9.71 -15.67
C LEU A 61 1.62 11.24 -15.52
N LYS A 62 0.68 11.79 -14.74
CA LYS A 62 0.48 13.24 -14.62
C LYS A 62 1.18 13.83 -13.38
N THR A 63 2.22 14.60 -13.68
CA THR A 63 2.86 15.68 -12.90
C THR A 63 3.43 15.34 -11.52
N ARG A 64 4.75 15.13 -11.50
CA ARG A 64 5.61 15.35 -10.32
C ARG A 64 5.33 16.73 -9.71
N GLY A 65 5.08 16.82 -8.41
CA GLY A 65 5.20 18.07 -7.66
C GLY A 65 4.09 18.45 -6.67
N THR A 66 3.04 17.65 -6.48
CA THR A 66 1.91 18.00 -5.58
C THR A 66 1.67 17.03 -4.43
N GLY A 67 2.53 16.02 -4.25
CA GLY A 67 2.46 15.03 -3.16
C GLY A 67 3.82 14.35 -2.94
N ILE A 68 4.00 13.74 -1.77
CA ILE A 68 5.26 13.10 -1.35
C ILE A 68 5.45 11.72 -2.02
N GLY A 69 4.37 11.15 -2.60
CA GLY A 69 4.38 9.93 -3.41
C GLY A 69 4.13 10.18 -4.91
N PHE A 70 4.55 9.22 -5.75
CA PHE A 70 4.16 9.19 -7.16
C PHE A 70 2.67 8.82 -7.25
N ALA A 71 1.79 9.83 -7.26
CA ALA A 71 0.34 9.63 -7.30
C ALA A 71 -0.07 8.63 -8.40
N GLY A 72 -0.59 7.47 -7.99
CA GLY A 72 -1.13 6.44 -8.88
C GLY A 72 -0.14 5.39 -9.41
N VAL A 73 1.15 5.43 -9.02
CA VAL A 73 2.19 4.49 -9.49
C VAL A 73 2.48 3.39 -8.47
N GLY A 74 2.32 3.67 -7.17
CA GLY A 74 2.77 2.81 -6.06
C GLY A 74 2.32 1.35 -6.09
N ALA A 75 1.01 1.10 -6.16
CA ALA A 75 0.49 -0.25 -6.32
C ALA A 75 0.84 -0.85 -7.69
N LYS A 76 0.99 -0.02 -8.73
CA LYS A 76 1.27 -0.48 -10.10
C LYS A 76 2.71 -0.94 -10.28
N VAL A 77 3.66 -0.45 -9.47
CA VAL A 77 5.05 -0.98 -9.41
C VAL A 77 5.06 -2.46 -9.06
N SER A 78 4.09 -2.92 -8.26
CA SER A 78 4.01 -4.33 -7.88
C SER A 78 3.83 -5.26 -9.09
N PHE A 79 3.17 -4.84 -10.17
CA PHE A 79 2.99 -5.67 -11.37
C PHE A 79 4.28 -6.03 -12.10
N ASN A 80 5.40 -5.36 -11.80
CA ASN A 80 6.71 -5.78 -12.30
C ASN A 80 7.16 -7.12 -11.69
N ILE A 81 6.69 -7.43 -10.49
CA ILE A 81 7.18 -8.53 -9.63
C ILE A 81 6.05 -9.37 -9.01
N ALA A 82 4.79 -9.07 -9.32
CA ALA A 82 3.61 -9.75 -8.78
C ALA A 82 2.88 -10.55 -9.86
N ASP A 83 2.34 -11.71 -9.45
CA ASP A 83 1.40 -12.49 -10.27
C ASP A 83 -0.04 -11.96 -10.10
N ARG A 84 -0.34 -11.40 -8.92
CA ARG A 84 -1.68 -10.98 -8.55
C ARG A 84 -1.66 -9.86 -7.52
N VAL A 85 -2.57 -8.90 -7.66
CA VAL A 85 -2.77 -7.78 -6.72
C VAL A 85 -4.25 -7.65 -6.42
N ILE A 86 -4.63 -7.90 -5.18
CA ILE A 86 -6.00 -7.73 -4.72
C ILE A 86 -6.07 -6.43 -3.91
N THR A 87 -6.99 -5.54 -4.26
CA THR A 87 -7.29 -4.33 -3.49
C THR A 87 -8.73 -4.38 -3.04
N GLU A 88 -8.98 -4.09 -1.78
CA GLU A 88 -10.31 -3.92 -1.21
C GLU A 88 -10.38 -2.58 -0.50
N THR A 89 -11.52 -1.91 -0.59
CA THR A 89 -11.75 -0.64 0.08
C THR A 89 -13.18 -0.48 0.54
N ILE A 90 -13.35 0.17 1.69
CA ILE A 90 -14.62 0.63 2.25
C ILE A 90 -14.43 2.10 2.61
N GLY A 91 -15.02 2.98 1.81
CA GLY A 91 -15.16 4.40 2.10
C GLY A 91 -16.52 4.74 2.70
N HIS A 92 -16.81 6.02 2.89
CA HIS A 92 -18.05 6.47 3.54
C HIS A 92 -19.33 6.09 2.76
N ARG A 93 -19.30 6.10 1.43
CA ARG A 93 -20.47 5.86 0.56
C ARG A 93 -20.24 4.79 -0.50
N PHE A 94 -19.10 4.13 -0.45
CA PHE A 94 -18.65 3.20 -1.46
C PHE A 94 -17.90 2.06 -0.80
N SER A 95 -18.10 0.84 -1.30
CA SER A 95 -17.26 -0.30 -1.02
C SER A 95 -17.00 -1.02 -2.33
N GLY A 96 -15.77 -1.47 -2.52
CA GLY A 96 -15.36 -2.11 -3.76
C GLY A 96 -14.08 -2.90 -3.58
N GLY A 97 -13.83 -3.79 -4.53
CA GLY A 97 -12.58 -4.52 -4.60
C GLY A 97 -12.23 -4.83 -6.04
N SER A 98 -10.93 -5.00 -6.29
CA SER A 98 -10.41 -5.34 -7.61
C SER A 98 -9.35 -6.41 -7.47
N ASP A 99 -9.42 -7.39 -8.36
CA ASP A 99 -8.48 -8.49 -8.46
C ASP A 99 -7.71 -8.39 -9.77
N TRP A 100 -6.47 -7.92 -9.70
CA TRP A 100 -5.60 -7.74 -10.85
C TRP A 100 -4.70 -8.96 -11.05
N TYR A 101 -4.62 -9.45 -12.28
CA TYR A 101 -3.77 -10.59 -12.64
C TYR A 101 -3.33 -10.54 -14.11
N MET A 102 -2.25 -11.27 -14.41
CA MET A 102 -1.77 -11.43 -15.78
C MET A 102 -2.59 -12.52 -16.49
N GLN A 103 -3.43 -12.12 -17.46
CA GLN A 103 -4.12 -13.08 -18.35
C GLN A 103 -3.14 -13.72 -19.35
N SER A 104 -2.07 -13.01 -19.70
CA SER A 104 -0.94 -13.50 -20.49
C SER A 104 0.32 -12.70 -20.13
N ASN A 105 1.49 -13.10 -20.66
CA ASN A 105 2.79 -12.44 -20.39
C ASN A 105 2.80 -10.92 -20.66
N THR A 106 1.84 -10.40 -21.43
CA THR A 106 1.79 -8.98 -21.81
C THR A 106 0.45 -8.32 -21.51
N LYS A 107 -0.51 -9.05 -20.96
CA LYS A 107 -1.87 -8.55 -20.76
C LYS A 107 -2.26 -8.65 -19.30
N LEU A 108 -2.17 -7.50 -18.63
CA LEU A 108 -2.71 -7.30 -17.30
C LEU A 108 -4.20 -6.97 -17.41
N VAL A 109 -5.03 -7.66 -16.63
CA VAL A 109 -6.47 -7.44 -16.54
C VAL A 109 -6.88 -7.39 -15.08
N TRP A 110 -8.12 -6.97 -14.83
CA TRP A 110 -8.71 -7.04 -13.50
C TRP A 110 -10.19 -7.33 -13.57
N ASP A 111 -10.68 -7.96 -12.50
CA ASP A 111 -12.09 -8.20 -12.26
C ASP A 111 -12.54 -7.43 -11.00
N GLU A 112 -13.76 -6.91 -11.01
CA GLU A 112 -14.38 -6.35 -9.82
C GLU A 112 -14.76 -7.47 -8.86
N ILE A 113 -14.45 -7.28 -7.58
CA ILE A 113 -14.76 -8.22 -6.51
C ILE A 113 -15.42 -7.49 -5.33
N LEU A 114 -16.17 -8.22 -4.52
CA LEU A 114 -16.68 -7.68 -3.26
C LEU A 114 -15.56 -7.68 -2.20
N PRO A 115 -15.48 -6.64 -1.34
CA PRO A 115 -14.55 -6.63 -0.23
C PRO A 115 -15.02 -7.63 0.84
N THR A 116 -14.20 -8.63 1.15
CA THR A 116 -14.52 -9.71 2.10
C THR A 116 -13.52 -9.82 3.25
N HIS A 117 -12.36 -9.16 3.16
CA HIS A 117 -11.28 -9.26 4.14
C HIS A 117 -11.13 -8.01 5.01
N LEU A 118 -11.97 -6.99 4.80
CA LEU A 118 -12.02 -5.78 5.61
C LEU A 118 -12.98 -5.96 6.79
N SER A 119 -12.45 -6.26 7.98
CA SER A 119 -13.23 -6.30 9.23
C SER A 119 -13.25 -4.95 9.95
N ASP A 120 -12.08 -4.31 10.11
CA ASP A 120 -11.86 -3.08 10.89
C ASP A 120 -11.02 -2.01 10.15
N GLY A 121 -10.79 -2.22 8.85
CA GLY A 121 -9.94 -1.38 8.00
C GLY A 121 -10.71 -0.74 6.85
N ALA A 122 -10.16 0.34 6.31
CA ALA A 122 -10.74 1.08 5.20
C ALA A 122 -10.15 0.67 3.85
N THR A 123 -8.86 0.32 3.78
CA THR A 123 -8.24 -0.23 2.57
C THR A 123 -7.32 -1.39 2.92
N ARG A 124 -7.32 -2.42 2.08
CA ARG A 124 -6.43 -3.58 2.14
C ARG A 124 -5.87 -3.85 0.76
N VAL A 125 -4.56 -4.01 0.67
CA VAL A 125 -3.87 -4.43 -0.56
C VAL A 125 -3.08 -5.69 -0.27
N GLU A 126 -3.35 -6.73 -1.04
CA GLU A 126 -2.61 -7.98 -1.05
C GLU A 126 -1.83 -8.10 -2.35
N VAL A 127 -0.52 -8.29 -2.24
CA VAL A 127 0.39 -8.48 -3.36
C VAL A 127 0.95 -9.89 -3.27
N ARG A 128 0.65 -10.72 -4.27
CA ARG A 128 1.23 -12.06 -4.43
C ARG A 128 2.41 -11.95 -5.38
N PHE A 129 3.63 -11.99 -4.85
CA PHE A 129 4.84 -11.92 -5.66
C PHE A 129 5.02 -13.19 -6.48
N ARG A 130 5.67 -13.05 -7.64
CA ARG A 130 6.02 -14.20 -8.46
C ARG A 130 6.98 -15.13 -7.71
N HIS A 131 6.90 -16.42 -8.02
CA HIS A 131 7.76 -17.43 -7.43
C HIS A 131 9.27 -17.14 -7.59
N ASP A 132 9.70 -16.50 -8.67
CA ASP A 132 11.10 -16.19 -8.97
C ASP A 132 11.65 -14.99 -8.18
N ILE A 133 10.79 -14.21 -7.52
CA ILE A 133 11.18 -12.97 -6.83
C ILE A 133 11.61 -13.27 -5.39
N THR A 134 12.80 -12.80 -5.02
CA THR A 134 13.29 -12.84 -3.63
C THR A 134 13.20 -11.44 -3.05
N SER A 135 12.48 -11.30 -1.94
CA SER A 135 12.34 -10.04 -1.22
C SER A 135 13.44 -9.87 -0.17
N SER A 136 13.94 -8.65 0.02
CA SER A 136 14.90 -8.29 1.08
C SER A 136 14.33 -8.45 2.49
N TYR A 137 13.01 -8.48 2.62
CA TYR A 137 12.31 -8.73 3.87
C TYR A 137 11.70 -10.13 3.88
N THR A 138 12.12 -10.95 4.83
CA THR A 138 11.55 -12.31 5.06
C THR A 138 11.14 -12.52 6.51
N THR A 139 11.60 -11.64 7.40
CA THR A 139 11.31 -11.67 8.83
C THR A 139 10.64 -10.38 9.27
N ARG A 140 10.00 -10.42 10.44
CA ARG A 140 9.49 -9.23 11.14
C ARG A 140 10.59 -8.17 11.33
N GLN A 141 11.81 -8.58 11.64
CA GLN A 141 12.92 -7.65 11.90
C GLN A 141 13.34 -6.90 10.64
N ASP A 142 13.26 -7.53 9.46
CA ASP A 142 13.54 -6.88 8.19
C ASP A 142 12.51 -5.78 7.91
N LEU A 143 11.23 -6.06 8.17
CA LEU A 143 10.15 -5.07 8.05
C LEU A 143 10.35 -3.90 9.01
N VAL A 144 10.71 -4.16 10.28
CA VAL A 144 11.04 -3.10 11.25
C VAL A 144 12.21 -2.24 10.75
N THR A 145 13.26 -2.87 10.22
CA THR A 145 14.43 -2.16 9.68
C THR A 145 14.06 -1.30 8.48
N LEU A 146 13.21 -1.80 7.60
CA LEU A 146 12.68 -1.07 6.46
C LEU A 146 11.87 0.15 6.91
N LEU A 147 11.01 0.00 7.91
CA LEU A 147 10.24 1.10 8.49
C LEU A 147 11.14 2.14 9.14
N GLN A 148 12.13 1.72 9.93
CA GLN A 148 13.11 2.64 10.53
C GLN A 148 13.87 3.43 9.47
N ARG A 149 14.22 2.81 8.35
CA ARG A 149 14.96 3.47 7.27
C ARG A 149 14.12 4.54 6.54
N ASN A 150 12.82 4.31 6.35
CA ASN A 150 11.98 5.15 5.50
C ASN A 150 10.99 6.04 6.28
N TYR A 151 10.63 5.65 7.50
CA TYR A 151 9.53 6.22 8.29
C TYR A 151 9.91 6.45 9.76
N LEU A 152 11.20 6.62 10.07
CA LEU A 152 11.69 6.82 11.45
C LEU A 152 10.88 7.84 12.26
N PRO A 153 10.50 9.02 11.73
CA PRO A 153 9.74 10.00 12.51
C PRO A 153 8.35 9.51 12.95
N LEU A 154 7.78 8.50 12.30
CA LEU A 154 6.50 7.91 12.66
C LEU A 154 6.62 6.80 13.71
N LEU A 155 7.84 6.44 14.11
CA LEU A 155 8.14 5.44 15.14
C LEU A 155 8.52 6.08 16.48
N ASP A 156 8.68 7.40 16.51
CA ASP A 156 9.15 8.16 17.67
C ASP A 156 8.03 9.03 18.25
N ALA A 157 7.86 8.97 19.58
CA ALA A 157 6.75 9.63 20.26
C ALA A 157 6.83 11.17 20.19
N ASP A 158 8.04 11.75 20.28
CA ASP A 158 8.22 13.21 20.26
C ASP A 158 7.91 13.78 18.87
N PHE A 159 8.31 13.07 17.81
CA PHE A 159 7.93 13.43 16.45
C PHE A 159 6.43 13.30 16.21
N LEU A 160 5.79 12.24 16.74
CA LEU A 160 4.34 12.06 16.64
C LEU A 160 3.56 13.17 17.38
N GLU A 161 4.02 13.63 18.54
CA GLU A 161 3.45 14.80 19.21
C GLU A 161 3.59 16.08 18.38
N LEU A 162 4.75 16.28 17.75
CA LEU A 162 4.95 17.40 16.84
C LEU A 162 4.00 17.33 15.64
N TYR A 163 3.85 16.15 15.02
CA TYR A 163 2.95 15.97 13.88
C TYR A 163 1.48 16.19 14.23
N GLU A 164 1.03 15.76 15.40
CA GLU A 164 -0.34 16.00 15.89
C GLU A 164 -0.57 17.51 16.07
N ARG A 165 0.37 18.23 16.70
CA ARG A 165 0.30 19.69 16.86
C ARG A 165 0.26 20.45 15.53
N LEU A 166 0.88 19.89 14.49
CA LEU A 166 0.87 20.44 13.13
C LEU A 166 -0.35 19.98 12.32
N GLY A 167 -1.19 19.08 12.85
CA GLY A 167 -2.36 18.53 12.16
C GLY A 167 -2.01 17.61 10.98
N ILE A 168 -0.84 16.95 11.03
CA ILE A 168 -0.34 16.11 9.93
C ILE A 168 -0.69 14.63 10.18
N TYR A 169 -0.22 14.06 11.29
CA TYR A 169 -0.48 12.67 11.69
C TYR A 169 -0.91 12.62 13.14
N SER A 170 -1.71 11.61 13.50
CA SER A 170 -2.14 11.46 14.88
C SER A 170 -0.99 11.00 15.78
N ASN A 171 -0.93 11.49 17.02
CA ASN A 171 0.01 10.98 18.03
C ASN A 171 -0.29 9.53 18.45
N THR A 172 -1.46 9.02 18.09
CA THR A 172 -1.84 7.61 18.25
C THR A 172 -1.45 6.75 17.04
N PHE A 173 -0.65 7.29 16.10
CA PHE A 173 -0.20 6.55 14.94
C PHE A 173 0.64 5.32 15.33
N ARG A 174 0.40 4.17 14.69
CA ARG A 174 1.20 2.96 14.89
C ARG A 174 1.20 2.05 13.67
N PHE A 175 2.35 1.41 13.45
CA PHE A 175 2.45 0.23 12.60
C PHE A 175 2.13 -1.03 13.40
N ILE A 176 1.45 -1.98 12.78
CA ILE A 176 1.25 -3.35 13.27
C ILE A 176 1.97 -4.27 12.31
N ILE A 177 2.90 -5.06 12.83
CA ILE A 177 3.67 -6.08 12.11
C ILE A 177 3.56 -7.37 12.91
#